data_AF-A0A7S4IM58-F1
#
_entry.id   AF-A0A7S4IM58-F1
#
_cell.length_a   1.000
_cell.length_b   1.000
_cell.length_c   1.000
_cell.angle_alpha   90.00
_cell.angle_beta   90.00
_cell.angle_gamma   90.00
#
_symmetry.space_group_name_H-M   'P 1'
#
loop_
_entity.id
_entity.type
_entity.pdbx_description
1 polymer ?
#
loop_
_entity_poly.entity_id
_entity_poly.type
_entity_poly.pdbx_seq_one_letter_code
_entity_poly.pdbx_strand_id
1 'polypeptide(L)'
;PGGDGGDSKDGGPPPVRTRAQITGLHNVAAAHQRELKDANEIVRRMCILLHVARGAGTEFMIENPADRGNRERADLYIADEHGPLWLMPDVETLARVCGCLSVTFAQCMFGAEVQKYTTFLYSPGMHAMLQSLHNVDFAC
;
A
#
# COMPACT_ATOMS: atom_id res chain seq x y z
N PRO A 1 -28.40 -5.14 -19.29
CA PRO A 1 -28.39 -5.54 -17.85
C PRO A 1 -27.18 -4.90 -17.16
N GLY A 2 -27.35 -3.65 -16.71
CA GLY A 2 -26.35 -2.91 -15.95
C GLY A 2 -26.43 -3.34 -14.49
N GLY A 3 -25.37 -3.98 -13.99
CA GLY A 3 -25.22 -4.28 -12.58
C GLY A 3 -24.93 -2.98 -11.82
N ASP A 4 -25.81 -2.66 -10.88
CA ASP A 4 -25.64 -1.65 -9.86
C ASP A 4 -24.30 -1.85 -9.14
N GLY A 5 -23.37 -0.94 -9.39
CA GLY A 5 -22.11 -0.86 -8.67
C GLY A 5 -22.44 -0.36 -7.27
N GLY A 6 -22.85 -1.28 -6.40
CA GLY A 6 -23.43 -0.99 -5.11
C GLY A 6 -22.59 0.03 -4.33
N ASP A 7 -23.25 1.12 -3.99
CA ASP A 7 -22.75 2.13 -3.06
C ASP A 7 -22.19 1.44 -1.82
N SER A 8 -21.04 1.91 -1.32
CA SER A 8 -20.56 1.39 -0.04
C SER A 8 -21.60 1.71 1.04
N LYS A 9 -21.77 0.82 2.02
CA LYS A 9 -22.79 0.99 3.09
C LYS A 9 -22.69 2.33 3.83
N ASP A 10 -21.52 2.96 3.77
CA ASP A 10 -21.20 4.20 4.48
C ASP A 10 -21.22 5.44 3.55
N GLY A 11 -21.68 5.30 2.29
CA GLY A 11 -21.77 6.39 1.32
C GLY A 11 -20.44 6.82 0.70
N GLY A 12 -19.37 6.07 0.95
CA GLY A 12 -18.08 6.22 0.26
C GLY A 12 -18.09 5.60 -1.14
N PRO A 13 -17.11 5.96 -2.00
CA PRO A 13 -16.99 5.37 -3.31
C PRO A 13 -16.84 3.84 -3.22
N PRO A 14 -17.43 3.08 -4.15
CA PRO A 14 -17.36 1.63 -4.12
C PRO A 14 -15.91 1.15 -4.23
N PRO A 15 -15.55 0.01 -3.61
CA PRO A 15 -14.22 -0.55 -3.75
C PRO A 15 -13.94 -0.92 -5.22
N VAL A 16 -12.80 -0.48 -5.74
CA VAL A 16 -12.38 -0.73 -7.13
C VAL A 16 -11.32 -1.84 -7.27
N ARG A 17 -10.80 -2.34 -6.15
CA ARG A 17 -9.81 -3.42 -6.07
C ARG A 17 -10.01 -4.21 -4.77
N THR A 18 -9.51 -5.44 -4.74
CA THR A 18 -9.42 -6.24 -3.50
C THR A 18 -8.04 -6.87 -3.38
N ARG A 19 -7.77 -7.56 -2.28
CA ARG A 19 -6.54 -8.35 -2.11
C ARG A 19 -6.31 -9.33 -3.27
N ALA A 20 -7.35 -10.09 -3.65
CA ALA A 20 -7.28 -11.08 -4.73
C ALA A 20 -7.24 -10.43 -6.13
N GLN A 21 -7.83 -9.25 -6.28
CA GLN A 21 -7.91 -8.50 -7.54
C GLN A 21 -7.23 -7.14 -7.39
N ILE A 22 -5.91 -7.16 -7.12
CA ILE A 22 -5.17 -5.99 -6.63
C ILE A 22 -5.02 -4.86 -7.64
N THR A 23 -5.05 -5.18 -8.93
CA THR A 23 -4.99 -4.20 -10.03
C THR A 23 -6.37 -3.74 -10.48
N GLY A 24 -7.44 -4.28 -9.91
CA GLY A 24 -8.80 -3.94 -10.29
C GLY A 24 -9.77 -5.11 -10.26
N LEU A 25 -10.99 -4.86 -9.77
CA LEU A 25 -12.09 -5.81 -9.92
C LEU A 25 -12.39 -6.08 -11.41
N HIS A 26 -12.91 -7.26 -11.72
CA HIS A 26 -13.26 -7.61 -13.10
C HIS A 26 -14.45 -6.77 -13.63
N ASN A 27 -15.30 -6.27 -12.74
CA ASN A 27 -16.54 -5.55 -13.02
C ASN A 27 -16.56 -4.15 -12.40
N VAL A 28 -15.44 -3.42 -12.45
CA VAL A 28 -15.41 -2.01 -12.01
C VAL A 28 -16.40 -1.19 -12.83
N ALA A 29 -17.25 -0.43 -12.15
CA ALA A 29 -18.21 0.46 -12.78
C ALA A 29 -17.50 1.46 -13.72
N ALA A 30 -18.10 1.73 -14.88
CA ALA A 30 -17.48 2.52 -15.95
C ALA A 30 -16.93 3.89 -15.48
N ALA A 31 -17.63 4.52 -14.53
CA ALA A 31 -17.23 5.80 -13.93
C ALA A 31 -15.85 5.75 -13.25
N HIS A 32 -15.44 4.60 -12.70
CA HIS A 32 -14.18 4.44 -11.96
C HIS A 32 -13.07 3.74 -12.75
N GLN A 33 -13.35 3.23 -13.95
CA GLN A 33 -12.35 2.50 -14.74
C GLN A 33 -11.17 3.39 -15.14
N ARG A 34 -11.44 4.66 -15.49
CA ARG A 34 -10.38 5.59 -15.89
C ARG A 34 -9.47 5.93 -14.71
N GLU A 35 -10.06 6.26 -13.58
CA GLU A 35 -9.34 6.58 -12.35
C GLU A 35 -8.48 5.39 -11.88
N LEU A 36 -9.03 4.18 -11.87
CA LEU A 36 -8.29 2.98 -11.53
C LEU A 36 -7.10 2.73 -12.46
N LYS A 37 -7.30 2.89 -13.78
CA LYS A 37 -6.21 2.74 -14.75
C LYS A 37 -5.10 3.76 -14.50
N ASP A 38 -5.47 5.02 -14.28
CA ASP A 38 -4.52 6.10 -14.06
C ASP A 38 -3.77 5.89 -12.73
N ALA A 39 -4.45 5.43 -11.67
CA ALA A 39 -3.84 5.07 -10.39
C ALA A 39 -2.83 3.92 -10.53
N ASN A 40 -3.16 2.86 -11.26
CA ASN A 40 -2.24 1.75 -11.52
C ASN A 40 -1.00 2.22 -12.30
N GLU A 41 -1.19 3.08 -13.30
CA GLU A 41 -0.11 3.61 -14.11
C GLU A 41 0.81 4.53 -13.30
N ILE A 42 0.29 5.30 -12.35
CA ILE A 42 1.09 6.08 -11.39
C ILE A 42 1.99 5.16 -10.57
N VAL A 43 1.45 4.07 -10.03
CA VAL A 43 2.25 3.10 -9.24
C VAL A 43 3.34 2.47 -10.09
N ARG A 44 3.01 2.01 -11.30
CA ARG A 44 3.97 1.45 -12.25
C ARG A 44 5.10 2.43 -12.56
N ARG A 45 4.77 3.68 -12.93
CA ARG A 45 5.75 4.73 -13.25
C ARG A 45 6.63 5.08 -12.07
N MET A 46 6.05 5.20 -10.87
CA MET A 46 6.79 5.41 -9.63
C MET A 46 7.81 4.30 -9.43
N CYS A 47 7.41 3.02 -9.56
CA CYS A 47 8.33 1.89 -9.38
C CYS A 47 9.48 1.90 -10.41
N ILE A 48 9.20 2.23 -11.67
CA ILE A 48 10.23 2.36 -12.71
C ILE A 48 11.22 3.48 -12.35
N LEU A 49 10.73 4.65 -11.94
CA LEU A 49 11.58 5.78 -11.55
C LEU A 49 12.46 5.44 -10.35
N LEU A 50 11.90 4.79 -9.33
CA LEU A 50 12.65 4.38 -8.14
C LEU A 50 13.70 3.32 -8.45
N HIS A 51 13.39 2.36 -9.34
CA HIS A 51 14.37 1.38 -9.80
C HIS A 51 15.56 2.03 -10.51
N VAL A 52 15.29 2.97 -11.43
CA VAL A 52 16.34 3.73 -12.13
C VAL A 52 17.15 4.60 -11.17
N ALA A 53 16.48 5.30 -10.25
CA ALA A 53 17.14 6.11 -9.23
C ALA A 53 18.06 5.26 -8.35
N ARG A 54 17.61 4.06 -7.97
CA ARG A 54 18.43 3.10 -7.21
C ARG A 54 19.66 2.67 -7.99
N GLY A 55 19.52 2.37 -9.28
CA GLY A 55 20.64 2.06 -10.18
C GLY A 55 21.65 3.20 -10.30
N ALA A 56 21.21 4.45 -10.10
CA ALA A 56 22.07 5.64 -10.03
C ALA A 56 22.61 5.94 -8.62
N GLY A 57 22.39 5.06 -7.64
CA GLY A 57 22.90 5.22 -6.27
C GLY A 57 22.01 6.03 -5.33
N THR A 58 20.78 6.37 -5.72
CA THR A 58 19.82 7.07 -4.85
C THR A 58 19.10 6.07 -3.93
N GLU A 59 18.98 6.41 -2.65
CA GLU A 59 18.13 5.67 -1.71
C GLU A 59 16.71 6.24 -1.74
N PHE A 60 15.70 5.38 -1.50
CA PHE A 60 14.30 5.77 -1.57
C PHE A 60 13.46 5.09 -0.49
N MET A 61 12.28 5.67 -0.27
CA MET A 61 11.22 5.14 0.59
C MET A 61 9.85 5.40 -0.05
N ILE A 62 8.94 4.43 0.11
CA ILE A 62 7.52 4.52 -0.23
C ILE A 62 6.72 4.43 1.05
N GLU A 63 5.77 5.35 1.26
CA GLU A 63 4.81 5.33 2.37
C GLU A 63 3.42 4.93 1.88
N ASN A 64 2.74 4.09 2.66
CA ASN A 64 1.33 3.81 2.48
C ASN A 64 0.75 3.28 3.81
N PRO A 65 -0.59 3.26 3.97
CA PRO A 65 -1.21 2.52 5.06
C PRO A 65 -0.74 1.06 5.13
N ALA A 66 -0.70 0.54 6.36
CA ALA A 66 -0.35 -0.85 6.61
C ALA A 66 -1.30 -1.83 5.90
N ASP A 67 -0.82 -3.05 5.63
CA ASP A 67 -1.68 -4.11 5.12
C ASP A 67 -2.66 -4.58 6.20
N ARG A 68 -3.94 -4.24 6.04
CA ARG A 68 -5.04 -4.65 6.93
C ARG A 68 -5.71 -5.97 6.54
N GLY A 69 -5.23 -6.65 5.48
CA GLY A 69 -5.78 -7.92 5.00
C GLY A 69 -4.89 -9.14 5.27
N ASN A 70 -3.74 -8.96 5.93
CA ASN A 70 -2.86 -10.06 6.29
C ASN A 70 -3.28 -10.71 7.62
N ARG A 71 -3.83 -11.93 7.56
CA ARG A 71 -4.24 -12.70 8.74
C ARG A 71 -3.09 -13.11 9.67
N GLU A 72 -1.86 -13.17 9.16
CA GLU A 72 -0.68 -13.48 9.99
C GLU A 72 -0.31 -12.30 10.90
N ARG A 73 -0.84 -11.10 10.61
CA ARG A 73 -0.66 -9.88 11.39
C ARG A 73 -1.94 -9.53 12.13
N ALA A 74 -2.27 -10.35 13.13
CA ALA A 74 -3.48 -10.20 13.94
C ALA A 74 -3.61 -8.81 14.59
N ASP A 75 -2.49 -8.14 14.85
CA ASP A 75 -2.38 -6.78 15.35
C ASP A 75 -2.84 -5.70 14.35
N LEU A 76 -2.77 -5.97 13.04
CA LEU A 76 -3.16 -5.04 11.97
C LEU A 76 -4.40 -5.47 11.22
N TYR A 77 -4.77 -6.75 11.29
CA TYR A 77 -5.86 -7.34 10.50
C TYR A 77 -7.21 -6.69 10.81
N ILE A 78 -7.92 -6.29 9.75
CA ILE A 78 -9.29 -5.76 9.82
C ILE A 78 -10.21 -6.50 8.84
N ALA A 79 -9.79 -6.68 7.59
CA ALA A 79 -10.65 -7.24 6.55
C ALA A 79 -9.84 -7.99 5.48
N ASP A 80 -10.27 -9.23 5.17
CA ASP A 80 -9.64 -10.11 4.19
C ASP A 80 -9.40 -9.44 2.82
N GLU A 81 -10.41 -8.73 2.33
CA GLU A 81 -10.40 -8.16 0.99
C GLU A 81 -9.64 -6.83 0.89
N HIS A 82 -9.02 -6.36 1.98
CA HIS A 82 -8.20 -5.16 1.93
C HIS A 82 -7.08 -5.32 0.90
N GLY A 83 -7.11 -4.47 -0.14
CA GLY A 83 -6.15 -4.45 -1.23
C GLY A 83 -5.06 -3.39 -1.03
N PRO A 84 -3.97 -3.69 -0.28
CA PRO A 84 -2.91 -2.75 0.00
C PRO A 84 -2.03 -2.45 -1.24
N LEU A 85 -1.39 -1.28 -1.27
CA LEU A 85 -0.37 -0.96 -2.28
C LEU A 85 0.73 -2.05 -2.36
N TRP A 86 1.08 -2.65 -1.22
CA TRP A 86 2.20 -3.59 -1.05
C TRP A 86 2.08 -4.87 -1.88
N LEU A 87 0.87 -5.23 -2.32
CA LEU A 87 0.62 -6.40 -3.16
C LEU A 87 0.53 -6.07 -4.65
N MET A 88 0.73 -4.80 -5.04
CA MET A 88 0.76 -4.46 -6.46
C MET A 88 2.02 -5.09 -7.11
N PRO A 89 1.89 -5.77 -8.27
CA PRO A 89 3.00 -6.51 -8.88
C PRO A 89 4.27 -5.68 -9.13
N ASP A 90 4.10 -4.41 -9.51
CA ASP A 90 5.23 -3.49 -9.72
C ASP A 90 5.97 -3.17 -8.41
N VAL A 91 5.24 -3.06 -7.29
CA VAL A 91 5.80 -2.80 -5.95
C VAL A 91 6.54 -4.03 -5.43
N GLU A 92 5.96 -5.22 -5.57
CA GLU A 92 6.61 -6.48 -5.20
C GLU A 92 7.88 -6.74 -6.05
N THR A 93 7.81 -6.41 -7.34
CA THR A 93 8.95 -6.52 -8.24
C THR A 93 10.05 -5.55 -7.81
N LEU A 94 9.72 -4.27 -7.59
CA LEU A 94 10.66 -3.26 -7.10
C LEU A 94 11.33 -3.71 -5.78
N ALA A 95 10.51 -4.14 -4.82
CA ALA A 95 11.00 -4.59 -3.51
C ALA A 95 12.05 -5.70 -3.65
N ARG A 96 11.77 -6.70 -4.49
CA ARG A 96 12.68 -7.81 -4.75
C ARG A 96 13.95 -7.39 -5.49
N VAL A 97 13.84 -6.61 -6.57
CA VAL A 97 15.02 -6.24 -7.39
C VAL A 97 15.93 -5.23 -6.70
N CYS A 98 15.39 -4.37 -5.83
CA CYS A 98 16.16 -3.39 -5.07
C CYS A 98 16.56 -3.89 -3.67
N GLY A 99 16.15 -5.11 -3.28
CA GLY A 99 16.41 -5.66 -1.95
C GLY A 99 15.78 -4.85 -0.83
N CYS A 100 14.60 -4.28 -1.06
CA CYS A 100 13.94 -3.40 -0.10
C CYS A 100 13.58 -4.12 1.19
N LEU A 101 13.56 -3.34 2.26
CA LEU A 101 13.11 -3.72 3.59
C LEU A 101 11.84 -2.93 3.92
N SER A 102 11.13 -3.35 4.95
CA SER A 102 9.94 -2.63 5.40
C SER A 102 9.83 -2.55 6.91
N VAL A 103 9.19 -1.50 7.38
CA VAL A 103 8.80 -1.31 8.79
C VAL A 103 7.38 -0.79 8.85
N THR A 104 6.62 -1.23 9.85
CA THR A 104 5.27 -0.75 10.12
C THR A 104 5.23 -0.14 11.51
N PHE A 105 4.59 1.02 11.62
CA PHE A 105 4.51 1.80 12.87
C PHE A 105 3.19 2.56 12.98
N ALA A 106 2.84 2.96 14.20
CA ALA A 106 1.70 3.83 14.48
C ALA A 106 2.10 5.31 14.43
N GLN A 107 1.48 6.11 13.56
CA GLN A 107 1.79 7.54 13.43
C GLN A 107 1.48 8.35 14.71
N CYS A 108 0.52 7.92 15.52
CA CYS A 108 0.17 8.60 16.77
C CYS A 108 1.34 8.64 17.78
N MET A 109 2.27 7.68 17.71
CA MET A 109 3.50 7.69 18.52
C MET A 109 4.45 8.84 18.16
N PHE A 110 4.22 9.48 17.02
CA PHE A 110 4.96 10.63 16.53
C PHE A 110 4.12 11.91 16.57
N GLY A 111 3.04 11.92 17.36
CA GLY A 111 2.19 13.09 17.62
C GLY A 111 1.01 13.28 16.66
N ALA A 112 0.69 12.29 15.83
CA ALA A 112 -0.55 12.35 15.02
C ALA A 112 -1.80 12.23 15.90
N GLU A 113 -2.84 13.00 15.57
CA GLU A 113 -4.11 13.03 16.33
C GLU A 113 -4.92 11.74 16.24
N VAL A 114 -4.61 10.88 15.26
CA VAL A 114 -5.34 9.65 15.00
C VAL A 114 -4.40 8.45 14.91
N GLN A 115 -4.88 7.29 15.36
CA GLN A 115 -4.16 6.03 15.25
C GLN A 115 -4.17 5.53 13.80
N LYS A 116 -3.12 5.90 13.06
CA LYS A 116 -2.88 5.43 11.68
C LYS A 116 -1.63 4.56 11.64
N TYR A 117 -1.81 3.28 11.31
CA TYR A 117 -0.68 2.38 11.03
C TYR A 117 -0.20 2.56 9.60
N THR A 118 1.09 2.85 9.45
CA THR A 118 1.76 3.13 8.18
C THR A 118 2.91 2.14 8.00
N THR A 119 3.09 1.68 6.77
CA THR A 119 4.27 0.91 6.36
C THR A 119 5.16 1.80 5.49
N PHE A 120 6.46 1.75 5.79
CA PHE A 120 7.49 2.19 4.87
C PHE A 120 8.09 0.98 4.17
N LEU A 121 8.21 1.05 2.84
CA LEU A 121 9.07 0.17 2.04
C LEU A 121 10.27 1.01 1.58
N TYR A 122 11.48 0.59 1.89
CA TYR A 122 12.67 1.41 1.67
C TYR A 122 13.88 0.60 1.19
N SER A 123 14.79 1.26 0.49
CA SER A 123 16.04 0.64 0.03
C SER A 123 17.06 0.46 1.17
N PRO A 124 17.96 -0.53 1.10
CA PRO A 124 18.82 -0.93 2.23
C PRO A 124 19.61 0.19 2.91
N GLY A 125 20.02 1.24 2.19
CA GLY A 125 20.80 2.34 2.77
C GLY A 125 20.02 3.15 3.81
N MET A 126 18.69 3.07 3.83
CA MET A 126 17.86 3.73 4.86
C MET A 126 17.67 2.88 6.13
N HIS A 127 18.11 1.62 6.13
CA HIS A 127 17.79 0.68 7.21
C HIS A 127 18.26 1.14 8.59
N ALA A 128 19.48 1.66 8.69
CA ALA A 128 20.04 2.11 9.96
C ALA A 128 19.18 3.20 10.63
N MET A 129 18.50 4.03 9.83
CA MET A 129 17.62 5.10 10.30
C MET A 129 16.21 4.59 10.64
N LEU A 130 15.68 3.64 9.87
CA LEU A 130 14.26 3.28 9.93
C LEU A 130 13.97 2.01 10.74
N GLN A 131 14.95 1.15 10.98
CA GLN A 131 14.73 -0.15 11.64
C GLN A 131 14.07 -0.04 13.02
N SER A 132 14.39 1.02 13.79
CA SER A 132 13.86 1.23 15.14
C SER A 132 12.38 1.59 15.15
N LEU A 133 11.81 1.97 14.00
CA LEU A 133 10.39 2.28 13.87
C LEU A 133 9.52 1.03 13.90
N HIS A 134 10.09 -0.18 13.76
CA HIS A 134 9.32 -1.41 13.71
C HIS A 134 8.64 -1.69 15.06
N ASN A 135 7.45 -1.13 15.25
CA ASN A 135 6.63 -1.37 16.43
C ASN A 135 5.16 -0.99 16.20
N VAL A 136 4.30 -1.98 16.37
CA VAL A 136 2.84 -1.93 16.20
C VAL A 136 2.10 -2.16 17.52
N ASP A 137 2.80 -2.60 18.56
CA ASP A 137 2.23 -2.89 19.88
C ASP A 137 1.93 -1.61 20.67
N PHE A 138 2.44 -0.47 20.20
CA PHE A 138 2.14 0.85 20.76
C PHE A 138 0.82 1.40 20.19
N ALA A 139 -0.29 0.85 20.67
CA ALA A 139 -1.58 1.50 20.53
C ALA A 139 -1.59 2.78 21.39
N CYS A 140 -1.59 3.93 20.72
CA CYS A 140 -2.16 5.19 21.22
C CYS A 140 -3.63 5.24 20.81
#